data_AF-A0A096PBX1-F1
#
_entry.id   AF-A0A096PBX1-F1
#
_cell.length_a   1.000
_cell.length_b   1.000
_cell.length_c   1.000
_cell.angle_alpha   90.00
_cell.angle_beta   90.00
_cell.angle_gamma   90.00
#
_symmetry.space_group_name_H-M   'P 1'
#
loop_
_entity.id
_entity.type
_entity.pdbx_description
1 polymer ?
#
loop_
_entity_poly.entity_id
_entity_poly.type
_entity_poly.pdbx_seq_one_letter_code
_entity_poly.pdbx_strand_id
1 'polypeptide(L)'
;MASSVIAEIDRCNIGDSSICTTASITNVRHLSSYNWIERPTATIAVPGSPPLWSAPKTPKQLQKDSGLYYINQNQARYPESPLEPLFRALYLTNPSFDIRSVDVVTDRNNIRKLLAFINSDLAPGDLEPFTIGVEVIGTTALFRRDETSVTRFIAPDEFRGFGHEFEKEYTIEQVNNSTGHHRIIAYRFGGLHFVVRYEADGYVATDKTDSVKTESPQEDPLLAVMRGLSLSPATGVSNVNPVTSKLAITEDGRVVPPESILEIKTRATSRPLPIQEVAAQLWVSQTSKLVRAYHYRGKFQVSQVEDVEVHIKRWEELNQNDLKRLASLIKTISNLARQSGGKATVRYEGGSKLLLYRADKGYMLPHFLYSKWEERGNTQATTIVSTHEEAEVSDTLDRGQGKTIETTGAKYGDIPYSEVISYGIDKGFRQFFRRMPMQLSQYHLLCDTLDSLAIDVTDGRTVRDIMYDIRRGKDEWDPEERREIRGFKNIA
;
A
#
# COMPACT_ATOMS: atom_id res chain seq x y z
N MET A 1 12.26 18.34 16.33
CA MET A 1 12.96 17.69 17.46
C MET A 1 13.69 16.46 16.95
N ALA A 2 14.95 16.25 17.33
CA ALA A 2 15.73 15.09 16.87
C ALA A 2 15.12 13.79 17.42
N SER A 3 14.78 12.87 16.54
CA SER A 3 14.21 11.57 16.90
C SER A 3 15.26 10.75 17.66
N SER A 4 15.08 10.54 18.97
CA SER A 4 16.01 9.79 19.79
C SER A 4 15.97 8.29 19.47
N VAL A 5 17.14 7.69 19.22
CA VAL A 5 17.28 6.23 19.10
C VAL A 5 16.96 5.60 20.45
N ILE A 6 16.02 4.66 20.46
CA ILE A 6 15.64 3.85 21.61
C ILE A 6 16.62 2.69 21.77
N ALA A 7 16.88 1.97 20.68
CA ALA A 7 17.68 0.76 20.69
C ALA A 7 18.29 0.48 19.32
N GLU A 8 19.36 -0.31 19.34
CA GLU A 8 19.96 -0.91 18.16
C GLU A 8 19.84 -2.43 18.26
N ILE A 9 19.39 -3.07 17.18
CA ILE A 9 19.35 -4.53 17.08
C ILE A 9 20.38 -4.95 16.04
N ASP A 10 21.47 -5.54 16.48
CA ASP A 10 22.45 -6.15 15.58
C ASP A 10 21.98 -7.53 15.12
N ARG A 11 22.10 -7.80 13.82
CA ARG A 11 21.74 -9.05 13.15
C ARG A 11 22.37 -10.28 13.82
N CYS A 12 23.60 -10.15 14.31
CA CYS A 12 24.35 -11.22 14.97
C CYS A 12 23.82 -11.53 16.38
N ASN A 13 23.18 -10.56 17.04
CA ASN A 13 22.65 -10.70 18.39
C ASN A 13 21.23 -11.28 18.42
N ILE A 14 20.62 -11.51 17.24
CA ILE A 14 19.33 -12.16 17.12
C ILE A 14 19.54 -13.67 17.29
N GLY A 15 19.47 -14.12 18.54
CA GLY A 15 19.55 -15.53 18.89
C GLY A 15 18.34 -16.34 18.42
N ASP A 16 18.53 -17.66 18.36
CA ASP A 16 17.43 -18.62 18.29
C ASP A 16 16.79 -18.74 19.68
N SER A 17 16.03 -17.72 20.08
CA SER A 17 15.31 -17.71 21.37
C SER A 17 13.93 -18.38 21.25
N SER A 18 13.64 -19.06 20.14
CA SER A 18 12.35 -19.71 19.93
C SER A 18 12.21 -20.89 20.90
N ILE A 19 11.27 -20.79 21.85
CA ILE A 19 10.81 -21.93 22.67
C ILE A 19 10.26 -23.06 21.77
N CYS A 20 9.85 -22.74 20.54
CA CYS A 20 9.32 -23.70 19.59
C CYS A 20 10.44 -24.48 18.90
N THR A 21 10.33 -25.81 18.92
CA THR A 21 11.26 -26.75 18.28
C THR A 21 11.40 -26.49 16.78
N THR A 22 10.33 -26.08 16.11
CA THR A 22 10.28 -25.69 14.70
C THR A 22 9.58 -24.34 14.50
N ALA A 23 10.01 -23.56 13.51
CA ALA A 23 9.38 -22.32 13.10
C ALA A 23 8.59 -22.54 11.80
N SER A 24 7.46 -23.22 11.93
CA SER A 24 6.54 -23.46 10.80
C SER A 24 5.29 -22.60 10.90
N ILE A 25 4.74 -22.23 9.75
CA ILE A 25 3.40 -21.64 9.67
C ILE A 25 2.36 -22.74 9.83
N THR A 26 1.42 -22.55 10.76
CA THR A 26 0.34 -23.52 11.04
C THR A 26 -1.00 -22.81 11.24
N ASN A 27 -2.10 -23.56 11.18
CA ASN A 27 -3.46 -23.04 11.40
C ASN A 27 -3.83 -21.86 10.50
N VAL A 28 -3.45 -21.94 9.22
CA VAL A 28 -3.74 -20.92 8.22
C VAL A 28 -5.26 -20.81 8.00
N ARG A 29 -5.77 -19.60 8.09
CA ARG A 29 -7.19 -19.28 7.89
C ARG A 29 -7.34 -18.01 7.07
N HIS A 30 -8.21 -18.03 6.07
CA HIS A 30 -8.67 -16.82 5.43
C HIS A 30 -9.64 -16.09 6.37
N LEU A 31 -9.39 -14.80 6.61
CA LEU A 31 -10.26 -13.96 7.43
C LEU A 31 -11.16 -13.09 6.56
N SER A 32 -10.58 -12.33 5.63
CA SER A 32 -11.31 -11.40 4.76
C SER A 32 -10.42 -10.99 3.59
N SER A 33 -11.01 -10.28 2.63
CA SER A 33 -10.28 -9.62 1.55
C SER A 33 -10.96 -8.31 1.17
N TYR A 34 -10.31 -7.52 0.30
CA TYR A 34 -10.91 -6.34 -0.32
C TYR A 34 -10.18 -5.96 -1.61
N ASN A 35 -10.85 -5.22 -2.50
CA ASN A 35 -10.20 -4.51 -3.61
C ASN A 35 -10.16 -3.02 -3.34
N TRP A 36 -9.13 -2.32 -3.80
CA TRP A 36 -9.19 -0.88 -3.98
C TRP A 36 -9.95 -0.55 -5.26
N ILE A 37 -10.90 0.39 -5.18
CA ILE A 37 -11.69 0.85 -6.31
C ILE A 37 -11.17 2.22 -6.77
N GLU A 38 -10.96 2.38 -8.07
CA GLU A 38 -10.55 3.67 -8.65
C GLU A 38 -11.70 4.69 -8.54
N ARG A 39 -11.58 5.58 -7.54
CA ARG A 39 -12.53 6.67 -7.26
C ARG A 39 -11.80 7.86 -6.62
N PRO A 40 -12.34 9.09 -6.72
CA PRO A 40 -11.79 10.25 -6.02
C PRO A 40 -11.76 10.09 -4.49
N THR A 41 -12.78 9.42 -3.94
CA THR A 41 -12.83 9.05 -2.52
C THR A 41 -12.16 7.70 -2.32
N ALA A 42 -11.31 7.58 -1.30
CA ALA A 42 -10.72 6.31 -0.89
C ALA A 42 -11.84 5.28 -0.66
N THR A 43 -11.92 4.27 -1.54
CA THR A 43 -13.02 3.31 -1.56
C THR A 43 -12.47 1.89 -1.69
N ILE A 44 -12.96 1.00 -0.83
CA ILE A 44 -12.70 -0.44 -0.95
C ILE A 44 -13.98 -1.23 -1.22
N ALA A 45 -13.88 -2.30 -2.01
CA ALA A 45 -14.92 -3.30 -2.14
C ALA A 45 -14.62 -4.51 -1.24
N VAL A 46 -15.60 -4.93 -0.44
CA VAL A 46 -15.49 -6.07 0.49
C VAL A 46 -16.59 -7.10 0.17
N PRO A 47 -16.28 -8.40 0.05
CA PRO A 47 -14.95 -9.02 0.19
C PRO A 47 -14.02 -8.72 -1.00
N GLY A 48 -14.52 -8.08 -2.05
CA GLY A 48 -13.79 -7.95 -3.30
C GLY A 48 -13.57 -9.32 -3.97
N SER A 49 -12.79 -9.36 -5.04
CA SER A 49 -12.31 -10.59 -5.68
C SER A 49 -11.00 -10.32 -6.40
N PRO A 50 -9.99 -11.21 -6.31
CA PRO A 50 -8.84 -11.14 -7.19
C PRO A 50 -9.28 -11.35 -8.65
N PRO A 51 -8.51 -10.89 -9.64
CA PRO A 51 -8.85 -11.09 -11.04
C PRO A 51 -8.69 -12.57 -11.43
N LEU A 52 -9.54 -13.03 -12.36
CA LEU A 52 -9.56 -14.41 -12.83
C LEU A 52 -8.40 -14.64 -13.81
N TRP A 53 -7.60 -15.68 -13.58
CA TRP A 53 -6.59 -16.13 -14.54
C TRP A 53 -7.22 -16.55 -15.86
N SER A 54 -6.79 -15.89 -16.95
CA SER A 54 -7.31 -16.10 -18.30
C SER A 54 -6.18 -16.00 -19.33
N ALA A 55 -5.23 -16.93 -19.25
CA ALA A 55 -4.08 -16.95 -20.17
C ALA A 55 -4.50 -17.16 -21.64
N PRO A 56 -3.96 -16.36 -22.58
CA PRO A 56 -4.02 -16.65 -24.01
C PRO A 56 -3.45 -18.03 -24.35
N LYS A 57 -4.12 -18.73 -25.27
CA LYS A 57 -3.71 -20.08 -25.75
C LYS A 57 -2.54 -20.04 -26.73
N THR A 58 -2.09 -18.86 -27.14
CA THR A 58 -1.00 -18.67 -28.09
C THR A 58 -0.02 -17.63 -27.57
N PRO A 59 1.26 -17.68 -28.00
CA PRO A 59 2.25 -16.67 -27.62
C PRO A 59 1.78 -15.26 -27.97
N LYS A 60 1.96 -14.31 -27.04
CA LYS A 60 1.48 -12.93 -27.18
C LYS A 60 2.62 -11.94 -26.99
N GLN A 61 2.67 -10.93 -27.86
CA GLN A 61 3.57 -9.79 -27.73
C GLN A 61 2.88 -8.72 -26.89
N LEU A 62 3.54 -8.30 -25.81
CA LEU A 62 3.08 -7.21 -24.95
C LEU A 62 3.91 -5.96 -25.15
N GLN A 63 3.30 -4.83 -24.83
CA GLN A 63 4.00 -3.56 -24.66
C GLN A 63 4.74 -3.57 -23.32
N LYS A 64 5.82 -2.80 -23.23
CA LYS A 64 6.52 -2.59 -21.95
C LYS A 64 5.63 -1.83 -20.98
N ASP A 65 5.85 -2.05 -19.70
CA ASP A 65 5.18 -1.31 -18.63
C ASP A 65 5.44 0.19 -18.79
N SER A 66 4.40 1.00 -18.63
CA SER A 66 4.48 2.46 -18.70
C SER A 66 3.35 3.10 -17.89
N GLY A 67 3.59 4.31 -17.38
CA GLY A 67 2.62 5.04 -16.56
C GLY A 67 2.83 4.86 -15.07
N LEU A 68 1.79 5.16 -14.29
CA LEU A 68 1.83 5.21 -12.83
C LEU A 68 1.44 3.86 -12.21
N TYR A 69 2.29 3.34 -11.33
CA TYR A 69 2.05 2.11 -10.56
C TYR A 69 2.23 2.35 -9.07
N TYR A 70 1.50 1.59 -8.25
CA TYR A 70 1.61 1.67 -6.79
C TYR A 70 2.74 0.79 -6.27
N ILE A 71 3.63 1.36 -5.45
CA ILE A 71 4.60 0.61 -4.64
C ILE A 71 3.91 0.14 -3.34
N ASN A 72 3.06 0.99 -2.77
CA ASN A 72 2.22 0.70 -1.61
C ASN A 72 0.86 1.36 -1.79
N GLN A 73 -0.09 0.64 -2.40
CA GLN A 73 -1.41 1.18 -2.73
C GLN A 73 -2.20 1.64 -1.50
N ASN A 74 -2.10 0.91 -0.38
CA ASN A 74 -2.80 1.28 0.85
C ASN A 74 -2.32 2.63 1.41
N GLN A 75 -1.00 2.88 1.37
CA GLN A 75 -0.43 4.15 1.80
C GLN A 75 -0.68 5.27 0.78
N ALA A 76 -0.67 4.96 -0.52
CA ALA A 76 -0.94 5.95 -1.56
C ALA A 76 -2.40 6.44 -1.54
N ARG A 77 -3.36 5.52 -1.38
CA ARG A 77 -4.80 5.87 -1.41
C ARG A 77 -5.32 6.37 -0.07
N TYR A 78 -4.67 6.00 1.04
CA TYR A 78 -5.15 6.36 2.38
C TYR A 78 -3.98 6.52 3.38
N PRO A 79 -3.15 7.58 3.19
CA PRO A 79 -1.90 7.78 3.93
C PRO A 79 -2.09 8.00 5.43
N GLU A 80 -3.24 8.52 5.86
CA GLU A 80 -3.52 8.77 7.28
C GLU A 80 -3.69 7.48 8.08
N SER A 81 -4.23 6.42 7.45
CA SER A 81 -4.31 5.10 8.09
C SER A 81 -4.23 3.93 7.09
N PRO A 82 -3.03 3.58 6.59
CA PRO A 82 -2.85 2.51 5.60
C PRO A 82 -3.28 1.12 6.09
N LEU A 83 -3.47 0.92 7.39
CA LEU A 83 -3.98 -0.31 7.98
C LEU A 83 -5.51 -0.31 8.19
N GLU A 84 -6.19 0.84 8.15
CA GLU A 84 -7.64 0.90 8.33
C GLU A 84 -8.41 -0.06 7.39
N PRO A 85 -8.11 -0.14 6.07
CA PRO A 85 -8.81 -1.05 5.15
C PRO A 85 -8.79 -2.51 5.62
N LEU A 86 -7.68 -2.96 6.23
CA LEU A 86 -7.55 -4.31 6.78
C LEU A 86 -8.61 -4.55 7.86
N PHE A 87 -8.67 -3.67 8.85
CA PHE A 87 -9.61 -3.80 9.97
C PHE A 87 -11.06 -3.62 9.54
N ARG A 88 -11.33 -2.67 8.65
CA ARG A 88 -12.68 -2.43 8.14
C ARG A 88 -13.22 -3.63 7.38
N ALA A 89 -12.42 -4.23 6.49
CA ALA A 89 -12.80 -5.45 5.79
C ALA A 89 -12.97 -6.63 6.77
N LEU A 90 -12.03 -6.79 7.71
CA LEU A 90 -12.07 -7.85 8.72
C LEU A 90 -13.36 -7.82 9.55
N TYR A 91 -13.75 -6.66 10.09
CA TYR A 91 -14.93 -6.55 10.94
C TYR A 91 -16.25 -6.49 10.19
N LEU A 92 -16.23 -6.16 8.89
CA LEU A 92 -17.41 -6.32 8.05
C LEU A 92 -17.69 -7.81 7.81
N THR A 93 -16.65 -8.58 7.48
CA THR A 93 -16.76 -10.03 7.21
C THR A 93 -16.94 -10.85 8.49
N ASN A 94 -16.24 -10.49 9.56
CA ASN A 94 -16.27 -11.19 10.85
C ASN A 94 -16.46 -10.19 12.03
N PRO A 95 -17.71 -9.73 12.27
CA PRO A 95 -17.99 -8.73 13.32
C PRO A 95 -17.59 -9.14 14.74
N SER A 96 -17.52 -10.45 15.01
CA SER A 96 -17.16 -11.05 16.30
C SER A 96 -15.69 -11.43 16.44
N PHE A 97 -14.84 -11.11 15.45
CA PHE A 97 -13.41 -11.43 15.50
C PHE A 97 -12.76 -10.78 16.73
N ASP A 98 -12.07 -11.57 17.55
CA ASP A 98 -11.35 -11.06 18.72
C ASP A 98 -9.90 -10.73 18.35
N ILE A 99 -9.62 -9.45 18.14
CA ILE A 99 -8.27 -8.99 17.82
C ILE A 99 -7.30 -9.09 19.00
N ARG A 100 -7.80 -9.19 20.24
CA ARG A 100 -6.95 -9.26 21.44
C ARG A 100 -6.21 -10.58 21.54
N SER A 101 -6.68 -11.62 20.83
CA SER A 101 -5.97 -12.90 20.70
C SER A 101 -4.87 -12.89 19.64
N VAL A 102 -4.63 -11.77 18.96
CA VAL A 102 -3.61 -11.62 17.92
C VAL A 102 -2.38 -10.93 18.51
N ASP A 103 -1.20 -11.50 18.30
CA ASP A 103 0.05 -10.91 18.76
C ASP A 103 0.60 -9.90 17.75
N VAL A 104 0.49 -10.17 16.45
CA VAL A 104 1.07 -9.33 15.39
C VAL A 104 0.10 -9.15 14.22
N VAL A 105 -0.15 -7.89 13.84
CA VAL A 105 -0.83 -7.52 12.59
C VAL A 105 0.18 -6.86 11.67
N THR A 106 0.35 -7.36 10.45
CA THR A 106 1.39 -6.85 9.55
C THR A 106 1.07 -7.08 8.07
N ASP A 107 1.87 -6.47 7.19
CA ASP A 107 1.88 -6.74 5.76
C ASP A 107 2.95 -7.80 5.43
N ARG A 108 2.68 -8.62 4.40
CA ARG A 108 3.66 -9.59 3.83
C ARG A 108 5.03 -8.96 3.56
N ASN A 109 5.04 -7.70 3.10
CA ASN A 109 6.27 -6.98 2.77
C ASN A 109 7.18 -6.77 3.98
N ASN A 110 6.62 -6.45 5.16
CA ASN A 110 7.39 -6.24 6.38
C ASN A 110 8.07 -7.53 6.83
N ILE A 111 7.37 -8.66 6.78
CA ILE A 111 7.94 -9.98 7.13
C ILE A 111 9.10 -10.32 6.17
N ARG A 112 8.92 -10.09 4.86
CA ARG A 112 9.98 -10.30 3.86
C ARG A 112 11.21 -9.43 4.12
N LYS A 113 11.03 -8.14 4.41
CA LYS A 113 12.13 -7.21 4.72
C LYS A 113 12.89 -7.62 5.98
N LEU A 114 12.18 -8.02 7.03
CA LEU A 114 12.79 -8.51 8.28
C LEU A 114 13.53 -9.84 8.07
N LEU A 115 13.00 -10.74 7.24
CA LEU A 115 13.67 -11.98 6.89
C LEU A 115 14.94 -11.73 6.05
N ALA A 116 14.86 -10.82 5.06
CA ALA A 116 16.00 -10.40 4.27
C ALA A 116 17.08 -9.72 5.12
N PHE A 117 16.69 -8.99 6.18
CA PHE A 117 17.63 -8.45 7.15
C PHE A 117 18.37 -9.56 7.91
N ILE A 118 17.69 -10.66 8.25
CA ILE A 118 18.30 -11.80 8.94
C ILE A 118 19.27 -12.57 8.05
N ASN A 119 18.86 -12.79 6.80
CA ASN A 119 19.65 -13.46 5.78
C ASN A 119 19.41 -12.77 4.42
N SER A 120 20.42 -12.04 3.95
CA SER A 120 20.36 -11.29 2.70
C SER A 120 20.22 -12.19 1.47
N ASP A 121 20.67 -13.44 1.54
CA ASP A 121 20.59 -14.39 0.43
C ASP A 121 19.15 -14.83 0.13
N LEU A 122 18.22 -14.56 1.05
CA LEU A 122 16.78 -14.83 0.88
C LEU A 122 16.05 -13.69 0.14
N ALA A 123 16.76 -12.62 -0.23
CA ALA A 123 16.25 -11.56 -1.06
C ALA A 123 17.03 -11.47 -2.38
N PRO A 124 16.38 -11.14 -3.51
CA PRO A 124 17.08 -10.89 -4.75
C PRO A 124 17.81 -9.54 -4.68
N GLY A 125 19.14 -9.58 -4.57
CA GLY A 125 20.00 -8.40 -4.56
C GLY A 125 20.20 -7.79 -3.17
N ASP A 126 20.79 -6.60 -3.13
CA ASP A 126 21.03 -5.89 -1.88
C ASP A 126 19.72 -5.45 -1.25
N LEU A 127 19.62 -5.63 0.08
CA LEU A 127 18.46 -5.18 0.83
C LEU A 127 18.41 -3.65 0.84
N GLU A 128 17.41 -3.08 0.19
CA GLU A 128 17.16 -1.65 0.21
C GLU A 128 16.79 -1.17 1.63
N PRO A 129 17.12 0.08 1.99
CA PRO A 129 16.64 0.70 3.22
C PRO A 129 15.12 0.61 3.35
N PHE A 130 14.65 0.41 4.57
CA PHE A 130 13.20 0.34 4.82
C PHE A 130 12.81 0.88 6.18
N THR A 131 11.56 1.32 6.28
CA THR A 131 10.96 1.80 7.52
C THR A 131 9.68 1.03 7.84
N ILE A 132 9.53 0.65 9.11
CA ILE A 132 8.32 0.02 9.65
C ILE A 132 7.85 0.82 10.86
N GLY A 133 6.63 1.33 10.82
CA GLY A 133 5.97 1.90 11.99
C GLY A 133 5.42 0.78 12.88
N VAL A 134 5.66 0.85 14.18
CA VAL A 134 5.20 -0.12 15.16
C VAL A 134 4.35 0.57 16.22
N GLU A 135 3.14 0.07 16.46
CA GLU A 135 2.27 0.49 17.56
C GLU A 135 1.78 -0.74 18.33
N VAL A 136 1.92 -0.73 19.65
CA VAL A 136 1.53 -1.83 20.54
C VAL A 136 0.28 -1.42 21.31
N ILE A 137 -0.80 -2.17 21.13
CA ILE A 137 -2.11 -1.96 21.75
C ILE A 137 -2.43 -3.18 22.60
N GLY A 138 -2.38 -3.02 23.93
CA GLY A 138 -2.44 -4.15 24.86
C GLY A 138 -1.31 -5.15 24.56
N THR A 139 -1.66 -6.36 24.13
CA THR A 139 -0.71 -7.41 23.74
C THR A 139 -0.38 -7.42 22.24
N THR A 140 -1.21 -6.80 21.39
CA THR A 140 -1.08 -6.83 19.93
C THR A 140 -0.11 -5.76 19.44
N ALA A 141 0.81 -6.13 18.56
CA ALA A 141 1.69 -5.21 17.85
C ALA A 141 1.26 -5.04 16.38
N LEU A 142 1.00 -3.80 15.97
CA LEU A 142 0.71 -3.42 14.60
C LEU A 142 1.98 -2.97 13.89
N PHE A 143 2.30 -3.59 12.76
CA PHE A 143 3.46 -3.28 11.93
C PHE A 143 2.98 -2.67 10.62
N ARG A 144 3.08 -1.35 10.50
CA ARG A 144 2.73 -0.59 9.29
C ARG A 144 3.96 -0.43 8.40
N ARG A 145 3.81 -0.78 7.12
CA ARG A 145 4.80 -0.50 6.07
C ARG A 145 4.83 1.01 5.77
N ASP A 146 5.97 1.66 5.98
CA ASP A 146 6.20 3.07 5.64
C ASP A 146 7.19 3.13 4.47
N GLU A 147 6.67 3.34 3.25
CA GLU A 147 7.51 3.56 2.06
C GLU A 147 7.88 5.02 1.90
N THR A 148 9.11 5.28 1.44
CA THR A 148 9.59 6.62 1.05
C THR A 148 8.91 7.11 -0.23
N SER A 149 8.63 6.19 -1.16
CA SER A 149 7.85 6.46 -2.36
C SER A 149 6.72 5.44 -2.47
N VAL A 150 5.48 5.94 -2.53
CA VAL A 150 4.27 5.10 -2.54
C VAL A 150 3.81 4.74 -3.95
N THR A 151 4.30 5.47 -4.95
CA THR A 151 4.04 5.28 -6.38
C THR A 151 5.34 5.36 -7.17
N ARG A 152 5.32 4.80 -8.38
CA ARG A 152 6.38 4.94 -9.37
C ARG A 152 5.75 5.28 -10.72
N PHE A 153 6.33 6.26 -11.40
CA PHE A 153 6.04 6.52 -12.80
C PHE A 153 7.11 5.87 -13.67
N ILE A 154 6.71 5.11 -14.69
CA ILE A 154 7.61 4.50 -15.67
C ILE A 154 7.43 5.27 -16.97
N ALA A 155 8.48 6.00 -17.37
CA ALA A 155 8.42 6.85 -18.56
C ALA A 155 8.34 6.01 -19.85
N PRO A 156 7.75 6.56 -20.95
CA PRO A 156 7.62 5.82 -22.21
C PRO A 156 8.94 5.38 -22.85
N ASP A 157 10.06 5.96 -22.48
CA ASP A 157 11.42 5.61 -22.90
C ASP A 157 12.15 4.72 -21.88
N GLU A 158 11.77 4.77 -20.60
CA GLU A 158 12.28 3.90 -19.55
C GLU A 158 11.87 2.43 -19.77
N PHE A 159 12.73 1.48 -19.40
CA PHE A 159 12.41 0.06 -19.40
C PHE A 159 12.54 -0.54 -18.00
N ARG A 160 11.44 -1.07 -17.48
CA ARG A 160 11.38 -1.77 -16.19
C ARG A 160 10.92 -3.22 -16.30
N GLY A 161 10.09 -3.53 -17.29
CA GLY A 161 9.54 -4.86 -17.45
C GLY A 161 8.29 -4.87 -18.32
N PHE A 162 7.56 -5.97 -18.16
CA PHE A 162 6.29 -6.25 -18.82
C PHE A 162 5.28 -6.81 -17.81
N GLY A 163 5.55 -6.68 -16.50
CA GLY A 163 4.84 -7.40 -15.45
C GLY A 163 3.40 -6.92 -15.31
N HIS A 164 3.23 -5.60 -15.28
CA HIS A 164 1.92 -5.00 -15.11
C HIS A 164 1.04 -5.18 -16.36
N GLU A 165 1.62 -4.98 -17.55
CA GLU A 165 0.88 -5.24 -18.80
C GLU A 165 0.57 -6.73 -18.98
N PHE A 166 1.42 -7.63 -18.46
CA PHE A 166 1.13 -9.05 -18.43
C PHE A 166 -0.05 -9.38 -17.52
N GLU A 167 -0.10 -8.86 -16.30
CA GLU A 167 -1.22 -9.08 -15.38
C GLU A 167 -2.54 -8.59 -15.97
N LYS A 168 -2.57 -7.38 -16.57
CA LYS A 168 -3.75 -6.83 -17.24
C LYS A 168 -4.27 -7.72 -18.38
N GLU A 169 -3.34 -8.29 -19.15
CA GLU A 169 -3.70 -9.07 -20.33
C GLU A 169 -4.04 -10.53 -20.01
N TYR A 170 -3.44 -11.10 -18.96
CA TYR A 170 -3.57 -12.52 -18.60
C TYR A 170 -4.60 -12.76 -17.49
N THR A 171 -5.26 -11.70 -17.00
CA THR A 171 -6.31 -11.82 -15.99
C THR A 171 -7.55 -11.00 -16.37
N ILE A 172 -8.70 -11.35 -15.80
CA ILE A 172 -9.98 -10.65 -16.01
C ILE A 172 -10.46 -10.12 -14.66
N GLU A 173 -10.56 -8.81 -14.53
CA GLU A 173 -11.12 -8.17 -13.34
C GLU A 173 -12.51 -8.72 -13.02
N GLN A 174 -12.74 -9.06 -11.74
CA GLN A 174 -14.02 -9.56 -11.24
C GLN A 174 -14.81 -8.50 -10.46
N VAL A 175 -14.19 -7.35 -10.22
CA VAL A 175 -14.76 -6.21 -9.48
C VAL A 175 -14.50 -4.98 -10.33
N ASN A 176 -15.54 -4.19 -10.59
CA ASN A 176 -15.46 -3.05 -11.49
C ASN A 176 -14.53 -1.96 -10.94
N ASN A 177 -13.64 -1.46 -11.80
CA ASN A 177 -12.63 -0.44 -11.47
C ASN A 177 -11.67 -0.89 -10.34
N SER A 178 -11.41 -2.19 -10.25
CA SER A 178 -10.44 -2.72 -9.30
C SER A 178 -9.03 -2.27 -9.67
N THR A 179 -8.22 -1.92 -8.67
CA THR A 179 -6.81 -1.53 -8.89
C THR A 179 -5.82 -2.33 -8.07
N GLY A 180 -6.29 -3.31 -7.30
CA GLY A 180 -5.45 -4.20 -6.49
C GLY A 180 -6.30 -4.96 -5.49
N HIS A 181 -6.09 -6.28 -5.38
CA HIS A 181 -6.82 -7.16 -4.47
C HIS A 181 -5.94 -7.54 -3.28
N HIS A 182 -6.43 -7.31 -2.07
CA HIS A 182 -5.73 -7.58 -0.83
C HIS A 182 -6.46 -8.64 -0.02
N ARG A 183 -5.74 -9.66 0.41
CA ARG A 183 -6.22 -10.74 1.27
C ARG A 183 -5.68 -10.60 2.67
N ILE A 184 -6.46 -11.04 3.64
CA ILE A 184 -6.16 -10.99 5.07
C ILE A 184 -6.28 -12.42 5.59
N ILE A 185 -5.16 -12.98 6.03
CA ILE A 185 -5.08 -14.33 6.58
C ILE A 185 -4.61 -14.28 8.03
N ALA A 186 -4.96 -15.30 8.80
CA ALA A 186 -4.38 -15.56 10.11
C ALA A 186 -3.65 -16.89 10.13
N TYR A 187 -2.58 -16.96 10.91
CA TYR A 187 -1.85 -18.20 11.16
C TYR A 187 -1.03 -18.10 12.45
N ARG A 188 -0.50 -19.24 12.91
CA ARG A 188 0.50 -19.30 13.98
C ARG A 188 1.89 -19.46 13.38
N PHE A 189 2.86 -18.73 13.94
CA PHE A 189 4.28 -18.83 13.56
C PHE A 189 5.17 -18.43 14.74
N GLY A 190 6.20 -19.22 15.04
CA GLY A 190 7.18 -18.87 16.08
C GLY A 190 6.59 -18.68 17.48
N GLY A 191 5.47 -19.36 17.78
CA GLY A 191 4.71 -19.19 19.02
C GLY A 191 3.88 -17.91 19.12
N LEU A 192 3.68 -17.20 18.01
CA LEU A 192 2.83 -16.00 17.92
C LEU A 192 1.63 -16.25 17.01
N HIS A 193 0.55 -15.52 17.26
CA HIS A 193 -0.61 -15.40 16.39
C HIS A 193 -0.49 -14.19 15.46
N PHE A 194 -0.50 -14.44 14.15
CA PHE A 194 -0.41 -13.42 13.13
C PHE A 194 -1.74 -13.16 12.44
N VAL A 195 -1.97 -11.90 12.10
CA VAL A 195 -2.84 -11.47 11.00
C VAL A 195 -1.97 -10.80 9.95
N VAL A 196 -2.00 -11.34 8.72
CA VAL A 196 -1.15 -10.87 7.62
C VAL A 196 -2.00 -10.43 6.45
N ARG A 197 -1.73 -9.22 5.96
CA ARG A 197 -2.28 -8.72 4.71
C ARG A 197 -1.28 -8.90 3.56
N TYR A 198 -1.76 -9.31 2.40
CA TYR A 198 -0.97 -9.38 1.18
C TYR A 198 -1.82 -9.08 -0.05
N GLU A 199 -1.17 -8.54 -1.08
CA GLU A 199 -1.77 -8.41 -2.41
C GLU A 199 -1.72 -9.77 -3.14
N ALA A 200 -2.80 -10.12 -3.82
CA ALA A 200 -2.88 -11.32 -4.66
C ALA A 200 -3.13 -10.96 -6.11
N ASP A 201 -2.31 -11.53 -7.00
CA ASP A 201 -2.27 -11.17 -8.42
C ASP A 201 -3.44 -11.79 -9.21
N GLY A 202 -4.04 -12.87 -8.71
CA GLY A 202 -5.19 -13.50 -9.35
C GLY A 202 -5.65 -14.78 -8.67
N TYR A 203 -6.56 -15.48 -9.34
CA TYR A 203 -6.96 -16.85 -8.96
C TYR A 203 -7.30 -17.71 -10.18
N VAL A 204 -7.22 -19.03 -10.01
CA VAL A 204 -7.61 -20.02 -11.03
C VAL A 204 -9.03 -20.52 -10.74
N ALA A 205 -9.89 -20.54 -11.74
CA ALA A 205 -11.21 -21.14 -11.60
C ALA A 205 -11.08 -22.65 -11.30
N THR A 206 -11.85 -23.12 -10.32
CA THR A 206 -12.06 -24.53 -9.99
C THR A 206 -13.55 -24.81 -10.03
N ASP A 207 -13.97 -26.08 -10.07
CA ASP A 207 -15.39 -26.45 -10.04
C ASP A 207 -16.13 -25.83 -8.83
N LYS A 208 -15.42 -25.55 -7.72
CA LYS A 208 -15.93 -24.85 -6.53
C LYS A 208 -16.12 -23.33 -6.72
N THR A 209 -15.37 -22.69 -7.61
CA THR A 209 -15.54 -21.25 -7.93
C THR A 209 -16.62 -21.02 -8.99
N ASP A 210 -16.90 -22.02 -9.83
CA ASP A 210 -17.90 -21.94 -10.91
C ASP A 210 -19.31 -22.37 -10.46
N SER A 211 -19.40 -23.14 -9.37
CA SER A 211 -20.67 -23.51 -8.72
C SER A 211 -21.26 -22.38 -7.87
N VAL A 212 -20.52 -21.31 -7.60
CA VAL A 212 -21.08 -20.06 -7.03
C VAL A 212 -21.54 -19.15 -8.17
N LYS A 213 -22.43 -19.67 -9.02
CA LYS A 213 -23.41 -18.85 -9.73
C LYS A 213 -24.59 -18.73 -8.78
N THR A 214 -24.66 -17.61 -8.06
CA THR A 214 -25.83 -17.06 -7.38
C THR A 214 -27.02 -18.02 -7.20
N GLU A 215 -26.88 -19.07 -6.41
CA GLU A 215 -27.96 -19.47 -5.54
C GLU A 215 -27.80 -18.56 -4.33
N SER A 216 -28.48 -17.41 -4.38
CA SER A 216 -28.87 -16.74 -3.15
C SER A 216 -29.42 -17.83 -2.23
N PRO A 217 -28.96 -17.99 -0.98
CA PRO A 217 -29.84 -18.55 0.02
C PRO A 217 -31.14 -17.77 -0.15
N GLN A 218 -32.29 -18.44 -0.26
CA GLN A 218 -33.56 -17.76 -0.07
C GLN A 218 -33.54 -17.22 1.36
N GLU A 219 -32.91 -16.06 1.55
CA GLU A 219 -33.04 -15.27 2.74
C GLU A 219 -34.48 -14.76 2.70
N ASP A 220 -35.21 -15.09 3.76
CA ASP A 220 -36.57 -14.63 3.97
C ASP A 220 -36.62 -13.11 3.71
N PRO A 221 -37.45 -12.62 2.76
CA PRO A 221 -37.55 -11.20 2.44
C PRO A 221 -37.76 -10.31 3.69
N LEU A 222 -38.30 -10.89 4.77
CA LEU A 222 -38.41 -10.25 6.07
C LEU A 222 -37.07 -10.02 6.77
N LEU A 223 -36.10 -10.92 6.68
CA LEU A 223 -34.76 -10.77 7.29
C LEU A 223 -33.95 -9.65 6.62
N ALA A 224 -34.09 -9.47 5.31
CA ALA A 224 -33.46 -8.38 4.57
C ALA A 224 -34.04 -7.01 4.98
N VAL A 225 -35.35 -6.93 5.20
CA VAL A 225 -36.03 -5.72 5.69
C VAL A 225 -35.70 -5.46 7.17
N MET A 226 -35.56 -6.50 8.00
CA MET A 226 -35.16 -6.35 9.41
C MET A 226 -33.71 -5.85 9.58
N ARG A 227 -32.79 -6.20 8.68
CA ARG A 227 -31.43 -5.62 8.68
C ARG A 227 -31.45 -4.12 8.39
N GLY A 228 -32.37 -3.65 7.55
CA GLY A 228 -32.57 -2.22 7.28
C GLY A 228 -33.27 -1.46 8.42
N LEU A 229 -33.89 -2.16 9.38
CA LEU A 229 -34.69 -1.59 10.46
C LEU A 229 -34.03 -1.68 11.85
N SER A 230 -32.77 -2.07 11.94
CA SER A 230 -32.04 -2.15 13.21
C SER A 230 -31.77 -0.75 13.77
N LEU A 231 -32.78 -0.20 14.47
CA LEU A 231 -32.66 1.00 15.29
C LEU A 231 -31.91 0.62 16.57
N SER A 232 -30.73 1.21 16.76
CA SER A 232 -30.04 1.18 18.05
C SER A 232 -30.93 1.85 19.12
N PRO A 233 -30.93 1.38 20.38
CA PRO A 233 -31.74 2.00 21.42
C PRO A 233 -31.29 3.44 21.62
N ALA A 234 -32.24 4.37 21.45
CA ALA A 234 -32.05 5.78 21.72
C ALA A 234 -31.94 6.00 23.23
N THR A 235 -30.72 6.17 23.74
CA THR A 235 -30.48 6.77 25.05
C THR A 235 -29.31 7.73 24.97
N GLY A 236 -29.62 9.01 25.19
CA GLY A 236 -28.68 10.03 25.65
C GLY A 236 -27.85 10.72 24.57
N VAL A 237 -28.31 11.89 24.15
CA VAL A 237 -27.52 12.86 23.37
C VAL A 237 -26.21 13.16 24.11
N SER A 238 -25.10 12.66 23.58
CA SER A 238 -23.78 13.26 23.77
C SER A 238 -23.37 13.79 22.40
N ASN A 239 -23.27 15.12 22.28
CA ASN A 239 -22.77 15.83 21.10
C ASN A 239 -21.27 15.54 20.90
N VAL A 240 -20.95 14.31 20.48
CA VAL A 240 -19.66 13.98 19.90
C VAL A 240 -19.95 13.71 18.44
N ASN A 241 -19.56 14.63 17.55
CA ASN A 241 -19.57 14.35 16.12
C ASN A 241 -18.82 13.03 15.90
N PRO A 242 -19.47 11.93 15.48
CA PRO A 242 -18.75 10.71 15.20
C PRO A 242 -17.81 11.04 14.06
N VAL A 243 -16.49 10.98 14.32
CA VAL A 243 -15.50 11.17 13.27
C VAL A 243 -15.68 10.02 12.29
N THR A 244 -16.48 10.26 11.25
CA THR A 244 -16.73 9.32 10.17
C THR A 244 -15.43 9.14 9.41
N SER A 245 -14.95 7.90 9.34
CA SER A 245 -13.81 7.57 8.48
C SER A 245 -14.05 8.06 7.05
N LYS A 246 -13.02 8.62 6.43
CA LYS A 246 -13.04 9.03 5.02
C LYS A 246 -12.99 7.83 4.06
N LEU A 247 -12.70 6.63 4.57
CA LEU A 247 -12.70 5.39 3.79
C LEU A 247 -14.13 4.89 3.56
N ALA A 248 -14.56 4.96 2.31
CA ALA A 248 -15.81 4.39 1.83
C ALA A 248 -15.68 2.88 1.61
N ILE A 249 -16.79 2.16 1.82
CA ILE A 249 -16.88 0.72 1.61
C ILE A 249 -18.06 0.43 0.72
N THR A 250 -17.86 -0.44 -0.26
CA THR A 250 -18.92 -1.02 -1.08
C THR A 250 -18.92 -2.54 -0.91
N GLU A 251 -20.10 -3.16 -0.91
CA GLU A 251 -20.21 -4.61 -0.93
C GLU A 251 -20.20 -5.09 -2.39
N ASP A 252 -19.09 -5.69 -2.83
CA ASP A 252 -18.90 -6.20 -4.19
C ASP A 252 -17.82 -7.30 -4.21
N GLY A 253 -17.86 -8.16 -5.22
CA GLY A 253 -16.97 -9.30 -5.39
C GLY A 253 -17.43 -10.57 -4.68
N ARG A 254 -16.51 -11.52 -4.49
CA ARG A 254 -16.79 -12.84 -3.93
C ARG A 254 -15.59 -13.42 -3.19
N VAL A 255 -15.86 -14.23 -2.17
CA VAL A 255 -14.81 -14.96 -1.47
C VAL A 255 -14.24 -16.04 -2.39
N VAL A 256 -12.93 -15.91 -2.67
CA VAL A 256 -12.18 -16.87 -3.47
C VAL A 256 -11.41 -17.85 -2.54
N PRO A 257 -11.48 -19.17 -2.77
CA PRO A 257 -10.79 -20.17 -1.95
C PRO A 257 -9.26 -19.98 -1.93
N PRO A 258 -8.59 -20.12 -0.76
CA PRO A 258 -7.14 -19.95 -0.64
C PRO A 258 -6.32 -20.81 -1.61
N GLU A 259 -6.74 -22.05 -1.89
CA GLU A 259 -6.07 -23.00 -2.78
C GLU A 259 -6.05 -22.59 -4.25
N SER A 260 -6.89 -21.62 -4.64
CA SER A 260 -7.00 -21.11 -6.00
C SER A 260 -6.19 -19.84 -6.25
N ILE A 261 -5.72 -19.18 -5.18
CA ILE A 261 -4.97 -17.93 -5.27
C ILE A 261 -3.62 -18.18 -5.90
N LEU A 262 -3.23 -17.31 -6.83
CA LEU A 262 -1.97 -17.39 -7.53
C LEU A 262 -1.16 -16.11 -7.41
N GLU A 263 0.15 -16.29 -7.53
CA GLU A 263 1.14 -15.23 -7.71
C GLU A 263 1.68 -15.30 -9.14
N ILE A 264 1.91 -14.15 -9.77
CA ILE A 264 2.44 -14.00 -11.12
C ILE A 264 3.84 -13.40 -11.06
N LYS A 265 4.77 -13.99 -11.83
CA LYS A 265 6.10 -13.44 -12.03
C LYS A 265 6.51 -13.52 -13.49
N THR A 266 6.87 -12.38 -14.05
CA THR A 266 7.45 -12.29 -15.39
C THR A 266 8.97 -12.29 -15.35
N ARG A 267 9.62 -13.00 -16.28
CA ARG A 267 11.08 -12.95 -16.48
C ARG A 267 11.47 -13.03 -17.96
N ALA A 268 12.61 -12.45 -18.30
CA ALA A 268 13.25 -12.74 -19.57
C ALA A 268 13.67 -14.22 -19.63
N THR A 269 13.51 -14.86 -20.78
CA THR A 269 13.92 -16.28 -20.98
C THR A 269 15.41 -16.51 -20.68
N SER A 270 16.26 -15.49 -20.87
CA SER A 270 17.68 -15.53 -20.55
C SER A 270 18.00 -15.53 -19.05
N ARG A 271 17.02 -15.22 -18.18
CA ARG A 271 17.17 -15.19 -16.73
C ARG A 271 16.00 -15.93 -16.07
N PRO A 272 16.02 -17.27 -16.05
CA PRO A 272 15.01 -18.08 -15.38
C PRO A 272 14.85 -17.67 -13.91
N LEU A 273 13.65 -17.86 -13.34
CA LEU A 273 13.37 -17.53 -11.94
C LEU A 273 13.51 -18.80 -11.07
N PRO A 274 14.58 -18.94 -10.27
CA PRO A 274 14.66 -19.97 -9.25
C PRO A 274 13.53 -19.77 -8.24
N ILE A 275 12.93 -20.87 -7.79
CA ILE A 275 11.84 -20.78 -6.82
C ILE A 275 12.28 -20.16 -5.50
N GLN A 276 13.55 -20.32 -5.14
CA GLN A 276 14.16 -19.77 -3.93
C GLN A 276 14.04 -18.24 -3.87
N GLU A 277 14.09 -17.54 -5.02
CA GLU A 277 13.95 -16.07 -5.07
C GLU A 277 12.54 -15.58 -4.69
N VAL A 278 11.52 -16.46 -4.77
CA VAL A 278 10.12 -16.12 -4.46
C VAL A 278 9.54 -16.93 -3.31
N ALA A 279 10.24 -17.97 -2.85
CA ALA A 279 9.75 -18.89 -1.83
C ALA A 279 9.36 -18.19 -0.54
N ALA A 280 10.18 -17.24 -0.05
CA ALA A 280 9.85 -16.45 1.13
C ALA A 280 8.53 -15.69 0.97
N GLN A 281 8.29 -15.11 -0.22
CA GLN A 281 7.07 -14.37 -0.49
C GLN A 281 5.84 -15.28 -0.47
N LEU A 282 5.93 -16.43 -1.16
CA LEU A 282 4.86 -17.43 -1.24
C LEU A 282 4.60 -18.11 0.10
N TRP A 283 5.65 -18.34 0.89
CA TRP A 283 5.58 -18.87 2.24
C TRP A 283 4.81 -17.92 3.16
N VAL A 284 5.13 -16.62 3.18
CA VAL A 284 4.41 -15.66 4.04
C VAL A 284 2.91 -15.57 3.67
N SER A 285 2.58 -15.58 2.37
CA SER A 285 1.18 -15.51 1.91
C SER A 285 0.47 -16.87 1.85
N GLN A 286 1.17 -17.96 2.14
CA GLN A 286 0.67 -19.33 2.01
C GLN A 286 0.02 -19.59 0.64
N THR A 287 0.68 -19.10 -0.42
CA THR A 287 0.19 -19.15 -1.80
C THR A 287 0.95 -20.23 -2.58
N SER A 288 0.26 -21.31 -2.93
CA SER A 288 0.90 -22.47 -3.60
C SER A 288 0.87 -22.40 -5.12
N LYS A 289 -0.02 -21.61 -5.73
CA LYS A 289 -0.08 -21.45 -7.19
C LYS A 289 0.86 -20.33 -7.64
N LEU A 290 1.76 -20.64 -8.55
CA LEU A 290 2.71 -19.69 -9.12
C LEU A 290 2.67 -19.76 -10.65
N VAL A 291 2.59 -18.61 -11.29
CA VAL A 291 2.84 -18.48 -12.73
C VAL A 291 4.20 -17.85 -12.94
N ARG A 292 5.12 -18.60 -13.57
CA ARG A 292 6.39 -18.06 -14.08
C ARG A 292 6.29 -17.83 -15.58
N ALA A 293 5.99 -16.59 -15.96
CA ALA A 293 5.81 -16.20 -17.34
C ALA A 293 7.13 -15.74 -17.96
N TYR A 294 7.60 -16.46 -18.97
CA TYR A 294 8.86 -16.16 -19.65
C TYR A 294 8.65 -15.47 -20.99
N HIS A 295 9.47 -14.44 -21.26
CA HIS A 295 9.41 -13.69 -22.51
C HIS A 295 10.76 -13.49 -23.19
N TYR A 296 10.72 -13.34 -24.52
CA TYR A 296 11.81 -12.78 -25.31
C TYR A 296 11.35 -11.43 -25.89
N ARG A 297 11.96 -10.33 -25.43
CA ARG A 297 11.62 -8.95 -25.87
C ARG A 297 10.10 -8.64 -25.82
N GLY A 298 9.43 -9.03 -24.73
CA GLY A 298 7.99 -8.83 -24.55
C GLY A 298 7.09 -9.88 -25.23
N LYS A 299 7.64 -10.82 -26.01
CA LYS A 299 6.89 -11.96 -26.54
C LYS A 299 6.85 -13.09 -25.51
N PHE A 300 5.70 -13.26 -24.86
CA PHE A 300 5.47 -14.30 -23.86
C PHE A 300 5.04 -15.61 -24.51
N GLN A 301 5.55 -16.71 -23.97
CA GLN A 301 5.06 -18.04 -24.30
C GLN A 301 3.77 -18.35 -23.54
N VAL A 302 3.09 -19.43 -23.94
CA VAL A 302 1.93 -19.94 -23.19
C VAL A 302 2.39 -20.29 -21.78
N SER A 303 1.86 -19.55 -20.79
CA SER A 303 2.25 -19.67 -19.39
C SER A 303 1.39 -20.71 -18.68
N GLN A 304 2.00 -21.47 -17.77
CA GLN A 304 1.32 -22.50 -17.01
C GLN A 304 1.24 -22.08 -15.54
N VAL A 305 0.20 -22.56 -14.86
CA VAL A 305 0.07 -22.45 -13.42
C VAL A 305 0.79 -23.65 -12.80
N GLU A 306 1.78 -23.37 -11.97
CA GLU A 306 2.54 -24.38 -11.25
C GLU A 306 1.99 -24.48 -9.82
N ASP A 307 1.84 -25.70 -9.31
CA ASP A 307 1.66 -25.92 -7.87
C ASP A 307 3.02 -26.15 -7.22
N VAL A 308 3.41 -25.20 -6.37
CA VAL A 308 4.75 -25.16 -5.79
C VAL A 308 4.75 -25.41 -4.27
N GLU A 309 3.66 -25.93 -3.70
CA GLU A 309 3.54 -26.20 -2.27
C GLU A 309 4.70 -27.03 -1.71
N VAL A 310 5.10 -28.10 -2.41
CA VAL A 310 6.22 -28.98 -2.02
C VAL A 310 7.54 -28.21 -1.95
N HIS A 311 7.76 -27.28 -2.87
CA HIS A 311 8.97 -26.46 -2.90
C HIS A 311 8.98 -25.44 -1.75
N ILE A 312 7.82 -24.86 -1.41
CA ILE A 312 7.67 -23.94 -0.27
C ILE A 312 7.96 -24.68 1.04
N LYS A 313 7.41 -25.90 1.22
CA LYS A 313 7.68 -26.74 2.39
C LYS A 313 9.17 -27.08 2.51
N ARG A 314 9.79 -27.52 1.42
CA ARG A 314 11.24 -27.78 1.40
C ARG A 314 12.07 -26.54 1.71
N TRP A 315 11.66 -25.37 1.21
CA TRP A 315 12.32 -24.11 1.55
C TRP A 315 12.16 -23.77 3.04
N GLU A 316 10.97 -23.98 3.63
CA GLU A 316 10.76 -23.79 5.08
C GLU A 316 11.68 -24.70 5.91
N GLU A 317 11.81 -25.98 5.54
CA GLU A 317 12.69 -26.95 6.21
C GLU A 317 14.17 -26.52 6.17
N LEU A 318 14.64 -26.06 5.00
CA LEU A 318 16.03 -25.63 4.82
C LEU A 318 16.37 -24.31 5.54
N ASN A 319 15.37 -23.48 5.85
CA ASN A 319 15.56 -22.15 6.42
C ASN A 319 15.11 -22.05 7.89
N GLN A 320 14.93 -23.18 8.60
CA GLN A 320 14.42 -23.20 9.97
C GLN A 320 15.17 -22.27 10.94
N ASN A 321 16.51 -22.21 10.85
CA ASN A 321 17.30 -21.33 11.71
C ASN A 321 16.95 -19.84 11.50
N ASP A 322 16.87 -19.40 10.25
CA ASP A 322 16.53 -18.02 9.92
C ASP A 322 15.07 -17.69 10.27
N LEU A 323 14.16 -18.65 10.11
CA LEU A 323 12.76 -18.49 10.52
C LEU A 323 12.60 -18.37 12.05
N LYS A 324 13.38 -19.10 12.84
CA LYS A 324 13.38 -18.93 14.30
C LYS A 324 13.96 -17.58 14.74
N ARG A 325 15.03 -17.12 14.07
CA ARG A 325 15.58 -15.78 14.24
C ARG A 325 14.54 -14.70 13.86
N LEU A 326 13.74 -14.94 12.82
CA LEU A 326 12.66 -14.02 12.40
C LEU A 326 11.59 -13.89 13.48
N ALA A 327 11.13 -15.01 14.05
CA ALA A 327 10.21 -14.99 15.16
C ALA A 327 10.78 -14.23 16.37
N SER A 328 12.07 -14.45 16.69
CA SER A 328 12.76 -13.79 17.79
C SER A 328 12.89 -12.28 17.53
N LEU A 329 13.25 -11.86 16.31
CA LEU A 329 13.35 -10.46 15.92
C LEU A 329 12.01 -9.73 16.06
N ILE A 330 10.91 -10.31 15.56
CA ILE A 330 9.58 -9.71 15.65
C ILE A 330 9.16 -9.53 17.13
N LYS A 331 9.46 -10.50 17.99
CA LYS A 331 9.23 -10.38 19.45
C LYS A 331 10.07 -9.27 20.07
N THR A 332 11.36 -9.22 19.74
CA THR A 332 12.27 -8.19 20.25
C THR A 332 11.80 -6.79 19.86
N ILE A 333 11.44 -6.57 18.60
CA ILE A 333 10.90 -5.29 18.11
C ILE A 333 9.64 -4.92 18.91
N SER A 334 8.70 -5.87 19.06
CA SER A 334 7.43 -5.62 19.76
C SER A 334 7.65 -5.29 21.24
N ASN A 335 8.57 -5.98 21.91
CA ASN A 335 8.90 -5.75 23.32
C ASN A 335 9.59 -4.39 23.53
N LEU A 336 10.54 -4.04 22.67
CA LEU A 336 11.23 -2.75 22.73
C LEU A 336 10.26 -1.59 22.48
N ALA A 337 9.35 -1.72 21.50
CA ALA A 337 8.31 -0.73 21.25
C ALA A 337 7.39 -0.56 22.49
N ARG A 338 6.95 -1.68 23.10
CA ARG A 338 6.14 -1.67 24.32
C ARG A 338 6.84 -0.96 25.49
N GLN A 339 8.11 -1.30 25.73
CA GLN A 339 8.93 -0.70 26.80
C GLN A 339 9.17 0.79 26.60
N SER A 340 8.98 1.29 25.37
CA SER A 340 9.31 2.67 24.98
C SER A 340 8.09 3.57 24.82
N GLY A 341 6.96 3.21 25.43
CA GLY A 341 5.71 3.97 25.37
C GLY A 341 4.72 3.47 24.30
N GLY A 342 4.95 2.29 23.74
CA GLY A 342 4.01 1.61 22.83
C GLY A 342 4.15 1.99 21.36
N LYS A 343 4.89 3.05 21.01
CA LYS A 343 5.09 3.48 19.62
C LYS A 343 6.57 3.57 19.27
N ALA A 344 6.95 2.99 18.14
CA ALA A 344 8.30 3.02 17.62
C ALA A 344 8.34 3.07 16.08
N THR A 345 9.47 3.52 15.53
CA THR A 345 9.79 3.39 14.11
C THR A 345 11.06 2.55 13.99
N VAL A 346 10.96 1.41 13.30
CA VAL A 346 12.11 0.56 12.96
C VAL A 346 12.65 1.01 11.61
N ARG A 347 13.95 1.26 11.52
CA ARG A 347 14.64 1.59 10.27
C ARG A 347 15.80 0.64 10.01
N TYR A 348 15.94 0.27 8.75
CA TYR A 348 17.14 -0.32 8.20
C TYR A 348 17.75 0.69 7.22
N GLU A 349 19.00 1.10 7.45
CA GLU A 349 19.71 2.06 6.61
C GLU A 349 20.92 1.41 5.88
N GLY A 350 21.06 0.09 6.00
CA GLY A 350 22.20 -0.68 5.49
C GLY A 350 23.01 -1.37 6.61
N GLY A 351 23.83 -2.35 6.22
CA GLY A 351 24.74 -3.04 7.14
C GLY A 351 24.09 -4.10 8.04
N SER A 352 24.56 -4.24 9.27
CA SER A 352 24.15 -5.32 10.20
C SER A 352 23.08 -4.92 11.22
N LYS A 353 22.58 -3.68 11.22
CA LYS A 353 21.76 -3.17 12.32
C LYS A 353 20.37 -2.70 11.89
N LEU A 354 19.41 -2.89 12.78
CA LEU A 354 18.13 -2.18 12.78
C LEU A 354 18.14 -1.14 13.89
N LEU A 355 17.70 0.07 13.56
CA LEU A 355 17.60 1.18 14.50
C LEU A 355 16.13 1.37 14.88
N LEU A 356 15.84 1.41 16.18
CA LEU A 356 14.52 1.71 16.71
C LEU A 356 14.49 3.14 17.22
N TYR A 357 13.57 3.94 16.72
CA TYR A 357 13.36 5.33 17.12
C TYR A 357 12.04 5.47 17.86
N ARG A 358 12.01 6.38 18.84
CA ARG A 358 10.73 6.78 19.44
C ARG A 358 9.88 7.48 18.39
N ALA A 359 8.62 7.09 18.29
CA ALA A 359 7.71 7.63 17.31
C ALA A 359 6.60 8.43 18.01
N ASP A 360 6.58 9.74 17.77
CA ASP A 360 5.48 10.63 18.16
C ASP A 360 4.44 10.79 17.03
N LYS A 361 4.47 9.89 16.03
CA LYS A 361 3.44 9.89 14.97
C LYS A 361 2.06 9.73 15.61
N GLY A 362 1.06 10.35 14.97
CA GLY A 362 -0.36 10.21 15.32
C GLY A 362 -0.84 8.76 15.36
N TYR A 363 -2.09 8.54 15.69
CA TYR A 363 -2.69 7.20 15.75
C TYR A 363 -2.50 6.44 14.42
N MET A 364 -2.12 5.16 14.49
CA MET A 364 -1.99 4.31 13.30
C MET A 364 -3.36 3.94 12.70
N LEU A 365 -4.40 3.97 13.51
CA LEU A 365 -5.79 3.70 13.14
C LEU A 365 -6.70 4.90 13.49
N PRO A 366 -7.90 5.01 12.90
CA PRO A 366 -8.95 5.84 13.45
C PRO A 366 -9.33 5.42 14.88
N HIS A 367 -9.69 6.39 15.72
CA HIS A 367 -9.98 6.16 17.14
C HIS A 367 -11.05 5.07 17.38
N PHE A 368 -12.10 5.02 16.56
CA PHE A 368 -13.18 4.04 16.72
C PHE A 368 -12.74 2.57 16.54
N LEU A 369 -11.58 2.31 15.92
CA LEU A 369 -11.05 0.96 15.80
C LEU A 369 -10.28 0.50 17.05
N TYR A 370 -9.77 1.43 17.86
CA TYR A 370 -9.05 1.09 19.10
C TYR A 370 -9.99 0.47 20.15
N SER A 371 -11.28 0.83 20.14
CA SER A 371 -12.28 0.24 21.03
C SER A 371 -12.44 -1.28 20.86
N LYS A 372 -11.93 -1.86 19.76
CA LYS A 372 -11.90 -3.30 19.56
C LYS A 372 -10.95 -4.03 20.51
N TRP A 373 -10.02 -3.31 21.13
CA TRP A 373 -9.13 -3.83 22.18
C TRP A 373 -9.64 -3.57 23.60
N GLU A 374 -10.69 -2.77 23.76
CA GLU A 374 -11.28 -2.52 25.08
C GLU A 374 -12.03 -3.78 25.55
N GLU A 375 -11.95 -4.07 26.85
CA GLU A 375 -12.77 -5.12 27.45
C GLU A 375 -14.25 -4.74 27.34
N ARG A 376 -15.08 -5.65 26.81
CA ARG A 376 -16.54 -5.55 26.98
C ARG A 376 -16.86 -5.73 28.47
N GLY A 377 -16.71 -4.68 29.28
CA GLY A 377 -17.04 -4.77 30.70
C GLY A 377 -16.52 -3.70 31.65
N ASN A 378 -15.66 -2.75 31.25
CA ASN A 378 -15.14 -1.78 32.22
C ASN A 378 -15.07 -0.35 31.67
N THR A 379 -16.23 0.29 31.53
CA THR A 379 -16.32 1.73 31.28
C THR A 379 -16.28 2.46 32.62
N GLN A 380 -15.08 2.77 33.13
CA GLN A 380 -14.94 3.91 34.04
C GLN A 380 -14.46 5.11 33.21
N ALA A 381 -15.30 6.13 33.19
CA ALA A 381 -15.07 7.39 32.49
C ALA A 381 -13.90 8.15 33.11
N THR A 382 -12.86 8.41 32.33
CA THR A 382 -11.81 9.36 32.70
C THR A 382 -12.00 10.64 31.90
N THR A 383 -12.52 11.66 32.58
CA THR A 383 -12.69 13.04 32.10
C THR A 383 -11.34 13.67 31.80
N ILE A 384 -11.09 14.08 30.55
CA ILE A 384 -9.93 14.88 30.16
C ILE A 384 -10.29 16.36 30.36
N VAL A 385 -9.57 17.03 31.26
CA VAL A 385 -9.60 18.49 31.42
C VAL A 385 -8.62 19.10 30.42
N SER A 386 -9.14 19.89 29.48
CA SER A 386 -8.34 20.71 28.57
C SER A 386 -7.81 21.95 29.29
N THR A 387 -6.50 22.15 29.30
CA THR A 387 -5.89 23.45 29.59
C THR A 387 -5.28 23.99 28.30
N HIS A 388 -5.80 25.13 27.86
CA HIS A 388 -5.24 25.97 26.82
C HIS A 388 -4.16 26.84 27.44
N GLU A 389 -2.98 26.90 26.83
CA GLU A 389 -2.02 27.98 27.05
C GLU A 389 -1.64 28.61 25.70
N GLU A 390 -1.88 29.91 25.62
CA GLU A 390 -1.45 30.85 24.59
C GLU A 390 -0.02 31.34 24.90
N ALA A 391 0.81 31.53 23.87
CA ALA A 391 1.94 32.47 23.86
C ALA A 391 2.36 32.68 22.39
N GLU A 392 1.98 33.81 21.79
CA GLU A 392 2.73 35.08 21.69
C GLU A 392 3.87 35.09 20.66
N VAL A 393 3.71 36.01 19.72
CA VAL A 393 4.56 36.35 18.58
C VAL A 393 5.65 37.30 19.06
N SER A 394 6.90 37.07 18.66
CA SER A 394 7.89 38.15 18.59
C SER A 394 8.79 38.01 17.35
N ASP A 395 8.97 39.16 16.72
CA ASP A 395 9.65 39.43 15.47
C ASP A 395 11.10 39.87 15.77
N THR A 396 12.09 39.44 14.98
CA THR A 396 13.34 40.18 14.77
C THR A 396 14.18 39.57 13.65
N LEU A 397 14.48 40.41 12.67
CA LEU A 397 15.46 40.24 11.59
C LEU A 397 16.90 40.44 12.12
N ASP A 398 17.86 39.63 11.67
CA ASP A 398 19.10 40.16 11.05
C ASP A 398 19.86 39.12 10.20
N ARG A 399 20.59 39.65 9.22
CA ARG A 399 21.32 39.02 8.12
C ARG A 399 22.68 38.44 8.52
N GLY A 400 23.11 37.42 7.78
CA GLY A 400 24.52 37.07 7.61
C GLY A 400 24.73 36.04 6.49
N GLN A 401 25.25 36.48 5.34
CA GLN A 401 25.63 35.63 4.21
C GLN A 401 27.01 34.97 4.43
N GLY A 402 27.12 33.69 4.09
CA GLY A 402 28.37 32.98 3.83
C GLY A 402 28.15 31.93 2.74
N LYS A 403 28.82 32.09 1.59
CA LYS A 403 28.71 31.28 0.38
C LYS A 403 29.66 30.07 0.45
N THR A 404 29.15 28.85 0.26
CA THR A 404 29.92 27.75 -0.38
C THR A 404 28.99 26.77 -1.12
N ILE A 405 29.04 26.84 -2.45
CA ILE A 405 28.88 25.81 -3.50
C ILE A 405 28.08 24.54 -3.13
N GLU A 406 26.81 24.47 -3.55
CA GLU A 406 26.01 23.24 -3.59
C GLU A 406 25.31 23.05 -4.94
N THR A 407 25.40 21.81 -5.41
CA THR A 407 24.79 21.21 -6.61
C THR A 407 23.27 21.30 -6.57
N THR A 408 22.66 21.53 -7.73
CA THR A 408 21.24 21.84 -7.99
C THR A 408 20.24 20.96 -7.22
N GLY A 409 19.73 21.47 -6.09
CA GLY A 409 18.58 20.96 -5.35
C GLY A 409 17.26 21.58 -5.82
N ALA A 410 16.17 20.82 -5.65
CA ALA A 410 14.82 21.18 -6.07
C ALA A 410 14.38 22.54 -5.52
N LYS A 411 13.96 23.43 -6.43
CA LYS A 411 13.65 24.85 -6.17
C LYS A 411 12.41 25.06 -5.29
N TYR A 412 11.64 24.00 -5.05
CA TYR A 412 10.37 24.04 -4.33
C TYR A 412 10.18 22.80 -3.43
N GLY A 413 11.00 22.60 -2.40
CA GLY A 413 10.74 21.65 -1.28
C GLY A 413 10.14 20.26 -1.61
N ASP A 414 9.48 19.65 -0.61
CA ASP A 414 8.78 18.36 -0.73
C ASP A 414 7.26 18.59 -0.85
N ILE A 415 6.86 19.33 -1.87
CA ILE A 415 5.45 19.64 -2.18
C ILE A 415 4.97 18.85 -3.41
N PRO A 416 3.65 18.56 -3.52
CA PRO A 416 3.11 17.82 -4.66
C PRO A 416 3.49 18.46 -6.00
N TYR A 417 3.99 17.65 -6.93
CA TYR A 417 4.40 18.05 -8.28
C TYR A 417 5.56 19.06 -8.34
N SER A 418 6.39 19.19 -7.29
CA SER A 418 7.52 20.12 -7.26
C SER A 418 8.47 20.01 -8.47
N GLU A 419 8.74 18.79 -8.94
CA GLU A 419 9.54 18.54 -10.15
C GLU A 419 8.83 19.00 -11.43
N VAL A 420 7.53 18.72 -11.57
CA VAL A 420 6.73 19.10 -12.74
C VAL A 420 6.56 20.62 -12.78
N ILE A 421 6.33 21.27 -11.63
CA ILE A 421 6.25 22.72 -11.47
C ILE A 421 7.59 23.37 -11.82
N SER A 422 8.70 22.87 -11.25
CA SER A 422 10.05 23.37 -11.57
C SER A 422 10.33 23.32 -13.06
N TYR A 423 9.97 22.20 -13.69
CA TYR A 423 10.18 22.02 -15.12
C TYR A 423 9.25 22.90 -15.97
N GLY A 424 7.98 23.04 -15.59
CA GLY A 424 7.02 23.91 -16.30
C GLY A 424 7.40 25.38 -16.22
N ILE A 425 8.03 25.83 -15.14
CA ILE A 425 8.54 27.20 -15.03
C ILE A 425 9.76 27.40 -15.93
N ASP A 426 10.64 26.41 -16.04
CA ASP A 426 11.87 26.51 -16.85
C ASP A 426 11.61 26.30 -18.36
N LYS A 427 10.67 25.42 -18.72
CA LYS A 427 10.43 24.97 -20.11
C LYS A 427 9.03 25.31 -20.65
N GLY A 428 8.19 25.97 -19.85
CA GLY A 428 6.85 26.42 -20.23
C GLY A 428 5.72 25.55 -19.66
N PHE A 429 4.60 26.19 -19.30
CA PHE A 429 3.48 25.56 -18.60
C PHE A 429 2.72 24.50 -19.42
N ARG A 430 2.93 24.45 -20.74
CA ARG A 430 2.42 23.36 -21.59
C ARG A 430 2.92 21.98 -21.14
N GLN A 431 4.06 21.94 -20.46
CA GLN A 431 4.61 20.71 -19.87
C GLN A 431 3.70 20.09 -18.81
N PHE A 432 2.84 20.88 -18.16
CA PHE A 432 1.84 20.35 -17.24
C PHE A 432 0.93 19.37 -17.98
N PHE A 433 0.40 19.73 -19.15
CA PHE A 433 -0.47 18.83 -19.92
C PHE A 433 0.24 17.62 -20.52
N ARG A 434 1.56 17.70 -20.75
CA ARG A 434 2.37 16.58 -21.27
C ARG A 434 2.80 15.60 -20.18
N ARG A 435 2.89 16.04 -18.91
CA ARG A 435 3.50 15.29 -17.80
C ARG A 435 2.56 14.97 -16.66
N MET A 436 1.45 15.70 -16.56
CA MET A 436 0.41 15.43 -15.58
C MET A 436 -0.49 14.28 -16.05
N PRO A 437 -0.97 13.43 -15.13
CA PRO A 437 -1.97 12.42 -15.43
C PRO A 437 -3.24 13.05 -16.01
N MET A 438 -3.97 12.34 -16.87
CA MET A 438 -5.25 12.78 -17.46
C MET A 438 -6.44 12.74 -16.46
N GLN A 439 -6.18 12.97 -15.18
CA GLN A 439 -7.17 12.97 -14.10
C GLN A 439 -7.43 14.40 -13.62
N LEU A 440 -8.69 14.85 -13.66
CA LEU A 440 -9.07 16.21 -13.29
C LEU A 440 -8.67 16.57 -11.85
N SER A 441 -8.74 15.62 -10.91
CA SER A 441 -8.33 15.82 -9.51
C SER A 441 -6.84 16.16 -9.36
N GLN A 442 -5.98 15.62 -10.22
CA GLN A 442 -4.55 15.91 -10.22
C GLN A 442 -4.27 17.33 -10.73
N TYR A 443 -5.07 17.80 -11.70
CA TYR A 443 -5.00 19.20 -12.14
C TYR A 443 -5.54 20.17 -11.07
N HIS A 444 -6.57 19.80 -10.31
CA HIS A 444 -6.99 20.60 -9.15
C HIS A 444 -5.88 20.73 -8.11
N LEU A 445 -5.24 19.62 -7.73
CA LEU A 445 -4.12 19.67 -6.79
C LEU A 445 -2.92 20.46 -7.34
N LEU A 446 -2.64 20.38 -8.64
CA LEU A 446 -1.62 21.22 -9.28
C LEU A 446 -1.97 22.71 -9.20
N CYS A 447 -3.23 23.07 -9.48
CA CYS A 447 -3.69 24.46 -9.37
C CYS A 447 -3.59 24.98 -7.94
N ASP A 448 -4.00 24.19 -6.93
CA ASP A 448 -3.89 24.55 -5.52
C ASP A 448 -2.41 24.74 -5.12
N THR A 449 -1.51 23.87 -5.59
CA THR A 449 -0.07 24.02 -5.34
C THR A 449 0.51 25.27 -6.02
N LEU A 450 0.16 25.53 -7.29
CA LEU A 450 0.62 26.72 -8.02
C LEU A 450 0.16 28.01 -7.34
N ASP A 451 -1.07 28.04 -6.83
CA ASP A 451 -1.64 29.17 -6.08
C ASP A 451 -0.91 29.35 -4.74
N SER A 452 -0.67 28.27 -4.00
CA SER A 452 0.10 28.30 -2.74
C SER A 452 1.53 28.81 -2.90
N LEU A 453 2.11 28.64 -4.09
CA LEU A 453 3.44 29.11 -4.46
C LEU A 453 3.44 30.51 -5.11
N ALA A 454 2.26 31.13 -5.25
CA ALA A 454 2.06 32.40 -5.94
C ALA A 454 2.66 32.41 -7.38
N ILE A 455 2.58 31.27 -8.09
CA ILE A 455 3.05 31.16 -9.47
C ILE A 455 1.94 31.64 -10.41
N ASP A 456 2.16 32.80 -11.02
CA ASP A 456 1.24 33.34 -12.02
C ASP A 456 1.42 32.65 -13.37
N VAL A 457 0.59 31.63 -13.64
CA VAL A 457 0.56 30.94 -14.94
C VAL A 457 -0.07 31.76 -16.06
N THR A 458 -0.72 32.86 -15.73
CA THR A 458 -1.37 33.75 -16.69
C THR A 458 -0.49 34.90 -17.13
N ASP A 459 0.67 35.10 -16.48
CA ASP A 459 1.62 36.19 -16.74
C ASP A 459 0.92 37.57 -16.76
N GLY A 460 0.09 37.83 -15.75
CA GLY A 460 -0.67 39.06 -15.56
C GLY A 460 -1.89 39.22 -16.49
N ARG A 461 -2.22 38.21 -17.29
CA ARG A 461 -3.31 38.29 -18.27
C ARG A 461 -4.67 37.96 -17.66
N THR A 462 -5.69 38.69 -18.07
CA THR A 462 -7.05 38.39 -17.65
C THR A 462 -7.65 37.25 -18.46
N VAL A 463 -8.68 36.59 -17.90
CA VAL A 463 -9.49 35.61 -18.65
C VAL A 463 -10.04 36.20 -19.95
N ARG A 464 -10.35 37.51 -19.98
CA ARG A 464 -10.81 38.18 -21.21
C ARG A 464 -9.72 38.21 -22.28
N ASP A 465 -8.47 38.48 -21.91
CA ASP A 465 -7.33 38.51 -22.84
C ASP A 465 -7.07 37.11 -23.41
N ILE A 466 -7.16 36.08 -22.55
CA ILE A 466 -6.99 34.68 -22.94
C ILE A 466 -8.10 34.26 -23.91
N MET A 467 -9.36 34.56 -23.58
CA MET A 467 -10.51 34.25 -24.44
C MET A 467 -10.47 35.01 -25.77
N TYR A 468 -9.93 36.23 -25.80
CA TYR A 468 -9.71 37.00 -27.02
C TYR A 468 -8.71 36.32 -27.96
N ASP A 469 -7.59 35.80 -27.43
CA ASP A 469 -6.59 35.08 -28.21
C ASP A 469 -7.10 33.74 -28.75
N ILE A 470 -7.86 32.99 -27.93
CA ILE A 470 -8.50 31.73 -28.34
C ILE A 470 -9.43 31.98 -29.53
N ARG A 471 -10.25 33.04 -29.47
CA ARG A 471 -11.16 33.43 -30.57
C ARG A 471 -10.44 33.91 -31.82
N ARG A 472 -9.24 34.48 -31.69
CA ARG A 472 -8.44 34.90 -32.85
C ARG A 472 -7.62 33.78 -33.47
N GLY A 473 -7.51 32.62 -32.81
CA GLY A 473 -6.69 31.49 -33.26
C GLY A 473 -5.26 31.94 -33.51
N LYS A 474 -4.61 32.52 -32.49
CA LYS A 474 -3.24 33.01 -32.59
C LYS A 474 -2.26 31.84 -32.78
N ASP A 475 -1.34 31.99 -33.73
CA ASP A 475 -0.26 31.01 -33.96
C ASP A 475 0.82 31.18 -32.88
N GLU A 476 1.34 30.06 -32.38
CA GLU A 476 2.35 30.02 -31.32
C GLU A 476 3.55 29.16 -31.74
N TRP A 477 4.76 29.68 -31.55
CA TRP A 477 5.99 28.93 -31.84
C TRP A 477 6.29 27.94 -30.71
N ASP A 478 6.34 26.64 -31.02
CA ASP A 478 6.74 25.59 -30.08
C ASP A 478 8.26 25.38 -30.16
N PRO A 479 9.04 25.78 -29.13
CA PRO A 479 10.49 25.62 -29.12
C PRO A 479 10.95 24.16 -28.98
N GLU A 480 10.11 23.25 -28.49
CA GLU A 480 10.41 21.82 -28.38
C GLU A 480 10.13 21.07 -29.68
N GLU A 481 9.00 21.36 -30.33
CA GLU A 481 8.66 20.78 -31.64
C GLU A 481 9.32 21.52 -32.81
N ARG A 482 9.99 22.65 -32.53
CA ARG A 482 10.68 23.55 -33.49
C ARG A 482 9.79 23.92 -34.68
N ARG A 483 8.51 24.16 -34.42
CA ARG A 483 7.51 24.52 -35.43
C ARG A 483 6.46 25.46 -34.88
N GLU A 484 5.84 26.21 -35.77
CA GLU A 484 4.71 27.08 -35.45
C GLU A 484 3.42 26.26 -35.41
N ILE A 485 2.74 26.25 -34.27
CA ILE A 485 1.44 25.60 -34.09
C ILE A 485 0.37 26.62 -34.45
N ARG A 486 -0.37 26.35 -35.53
CA ARG A 486 -1.44 27.25 -35.96
C ARG A 486 -2.64 27.21 -35.05
N GLY A 487 -3.19 28.37 -34.71
CA GLY A 487 -4.41 28.47 -33.92
C GLY A 487 -5.63 28.01 -34.74
N PHE A 488 -6.40 27.06 -34.22
CA PHE A 488 -7.59 26.53 -34.89
C PHE A 488 -8.79 27.48 -34.73
N LYS A 489 -9.00 28.36 -35.70
CA LYS A 489 -10.11 29.34 -35.72
C LYS A 489 -11.52 28.73 -35.79
N ASN A 490 -11.64 27.42 -36.01
CA ASN A 490 -12.90 26.74 -36.26
C ASN A 490 -13.54 26.09 -35.01
N ILE A 491 -12.88 26.19 -33.84
CA ILE A 491 -13.30 25.54 -32.58
C ILE A 491 -13.77 26.58 -31.54
N ALA A 492 -13.72 27.87 -31.86
CA ALA A 492 -14.04 28.97 -30.94
C ALA A 492 -15.51 29.42 -30.97
#